data_AF-A0A7X9HCJ8-F1
#
_entry.id   AF-A0A7X9HCJ8-F1
#
_cell.length_a   1.000
_cell.length_b   1.000
_cell.length_c   1.000
_cell.angle_alpha   90.00
_cell.angle_beta   90.00
_cell.angle_gamma   90.00
#
_symmetry.space_group_name_H-M   'P 1'
#
loop_
_entity.id
_entity.type
_entity.pdbx_description
1 polymer ?
#
loop_
_entity_poly.entity_id
_entity_poly.type
_entity_poly.pdbx_seq_one_letter_code
_entity_poly.pdbx_strand_id
1 'polypeptide(L)'
;MIFTSAQRYLTPKWQARVIPRSKNFRFNNGVTISNLWELKQALRIIREDIIAEHVNNDKNDIADWVEKVIDDKELAKELRKNTNRWGLIVALERQMMRTINLPHYVANRWLEKVELPFYFQDGKKAESLEELKSCLQNTSDEVIAFHLEREPNDIAKWVNDIIGDYQLAEILTESTNRQQMLIFVEDHMEMLKDAQNCK
;
A
#
# COMPACT_ATOMS: atom_id res chain seq x y z
N MET A 1 -0.54 -39.54 1.66
CA MET A 1 -1.24 -38.49 0.91
C MET A 1 -0.23 -37.38 0.66
N ILE A 2 0.38 -37.38 -0.53
CA ILE A 2 1.50 -36.49 -0.90
C ILE A 2 0.87 -35.18 -1.38
N PHE A 3 0.99 -34.12 -0.58
CA PHE A 3 0.62 -32.78 -1.04
C PHE A 3 1.69 -32.31 -2.03
N THR A 4 1.35 -32.37 -3.31
CA THR A 4 2.18 -31.85 -4.40
C THR A 4 2.38 -30.34 -4.23
N SER A 5 3.62 -29.88 -4.34
CA SER A 5 4.09 -28.48 -4.18
C SER A 5 3.48 -27.46 -5.16
N ALA A 6 2.58 -27.89 -6.04
CA ALA A 6 2.05 -27.11 -7.16
C ALA A 6 0.91 -26.15 -6.78
N GLN A 7 0.41 -26.14 -5.54
CA GLN A 7 -0.61 -25.18 -5.09
C GLN A 7 -0.06 -23.95 -4.34
N ARG A 8 1.28 -23.81 -4.22
CA ARG A 8 1.91 -22.72 -3.46
C ARG A 8 1.88 -21.33 -4.12
N TYR A 9 1.38 -21.18 -5.34
CA TYR A 9 1.54 -19.94 -6.12
C TYR A 9 0.27 -19.43 -6.82
N LEU A 10 -0.91 -19.68 -6.27
CA LEU A 10 -2.10 -18.91 -6.67
C LEU A 10 -2.37 -17.72 -5.75
N THR A 11 -1.78 -17.72 -4.56
CA THR A 11 -1.94 -16.68 -3.56
C THR A 11 -0.73 -15.75 -3.60
N PRO A 12 -0.89 -14.42 -3.71
CA PRO A 12 0.22 -13.48 -3.66
C PRO A 12 1.10 -13.71 -2.42
N LYS A 13 2.42 -13.47 -2.54
CA LYS A 13 3.38 -13.70 -1.45
C LYS A 13 2.95 -13.07 -0.11
N TRP A 14 2.27 -11.93 -0.15
CA TRP A 14 1.80 -11.22 1.03
C TRP A 14 0.64 -11.88 1.78
N GLN A 15 -0.13 -12.77 1.14
CA GLN A 15 -1.18 -13.58 1.77
C GLN A 15 -0.67 -14.98 2.19
N ALA A 16 0.51 -15.38 1.74
CA ALA A 16 1.07 -16.70 2.04
C ALA A 16 1.39 -16.82 3.54
N ARG A 17 0.77 -17.80 4.20
CA ARG A 17 0.99 -18.05 5.63
C ARG A 17 2.36 -18.66 5.89
N VAL A 18 3.02 -18.18 6.93
CA VAL A 18 4.25 -18.73 7.49
C VAL A 18 3.97 -20.12 8.08
N ILE A 19 4.82 -21.07 7.70
CA ILE A 19 4.80 -22.45 8.20
C ILE A 19 6.24 -22.85 8.53
N PRO A 20 6.51 -23.42 9.72
CA PRO A 20 5.57 -23.72 10.81
C PRO A 20 5.13 -22.47 11.58
N ARG A 21 3.99 -22.55 12.29
CA ARG A 21 3.43 -21.44 13.10
C ARG A 21 4.38 -20.91 14.18
N SER A 22 5.36 -21.70 14.60
CA SER A 22 6.40 -21.26 15.54
C SER A 22 7.30 -20.17 14.98
N LYS A 23 7.29 -19.94 13.66
CA LYS A 23 8.00 -18.84 13.00
C LYS A 23 7.13 -17.60 12.77
N ASN A 24 5.88 -17.58 13.25
CA ASN A 24 5.04 -16.39 13.19
C ASN A 24 5.71 -15.23 13.95
N PHE A 25 5.48 -14.00 13.48
CA PHE A 25 5.94 -12.84 14.23
C PHE A 25 4.98 -12.56 15.38
N ARG A 26 5.53 -12.28 16.56
CA ARG A 26 4.77 -12.07 17.79
C ARG A 26 5.16 -10.73 18.40
N PHE A 27 4.18 -9.86 18.53
CA PHE A 27 4.30 -8.62 19.28
C PHE A 27 4.28 -8.90 20.79
N ASN A 28 4.91 -8.02 21.58
CA ASN A 28 5.00 -8.18 23.04
C ASN A 28 3.64 -8.15 23.76
N ASN A 29 2.60 -7.57 23.16
CA ASN A 29 1.22 -7.63 23.66
C ASN A 29 0.50 -8.96 23.37
N GLY A 30 1.19 -9.94 22.77
CA GLY A 30 0.65 -11.25 22.44
C GLY A 30 -0.01 -11.36 21.05
N VAL A 31 -0.21 -10.24 20.35
CA VAL A 31 -0.69 -10.27 18.95
C VAL A 31 0.32 -11.05 18.11
N THR A 32 -0.18 -12.00 17.34
CA THR A 32 0.65 -12.88 16.49
C THR A 32 0.15 -12.80 15.06
N ILE A 33 1.08 -12.62 14.12
CA ILE A 33 0.79 -12.50 12.68
C ILE A 33 1.55 -13.57 11.90
N SER A 34 0.95 -14.03 10.80
CA SER A 34 1.43 -15.17 10.03
C SER A 34 1.72 -14.84 8.56
N ASN A 35 1.49 -13.62 8.10
CA ASN A 35 1.79 -13.17 6.74
C ASN A 35 1.92 -11.63 6.69
N LEU A 36 2.30 -11.07 5.54
CA LEU A 36 2.52 -9.63 5.36
C LEU A 36 1.20 -8.83 5.38
N TRP A 37 0.08 -9.43 4.97
CA TRP A 37 -1.23 -8.78 5.07
C TRP A 37 -1.64 -8.57 6.52
N GLU A 38 -1.54 -9.62 7.35
CA GLU A 38 -1.80 -9.56 8.79
C GLU A 38 -0.83 -8.59 9.48
N LEU A 39 0.42 -8.48 9.01
CA LEU A 39 1.36 -7.46 9.49
C LEU A 39 0.83 -6.04 9.25
N LYS A 40 0.41 -5.74 8.01
CA LYS A 40 -0.17 -4.44 7.67
C LYS A 40 -1.38 -4.14 8.56
N GLN A 41 -2.31 -5.08 8.70
CA GLN A 41 -3.49 -4.91 9.53
C GLN A 41 -3.14 -4.70 11.02
N ALA A 42 -2.18 -5.45 11.55
CA ALA A 42 -1.73 -5.29 12.93
C ALA A 42 -1.11 -3.91 13.17
N LEU A 43 -0.28 -3.42 12.25
CA LEU A 43 0.34 -2.10 12.34
C LEU A 43 -0.68 -0.95 12.37
N ARG A 44 -1.87 -1.13 11.78
CA ARG A 44 -2.95 -0.11 11.81
C ARG A 44 -3.54 0.09 13.21
N ILE A 45 -3.59 -0.96 14.03
CA ILE A 45 -4.33 -0.96 15.31
C ILE A 45 -3.44 -1.07 16.55
N ILE A 46 -2.21 -1.56 16.40
CA ILE A 46 -1.32 -1.77 17.53
C ILE A 46 -0.80 -0.43 18.07
N ARG A 47 -0.58 -0.34 19.38
CA ARG A 47 -0.11 0.89 20.04
C ARG A 47 1.34 1.18 19.67
N GLU A 48 1.70 2.46 19.67
CA GLU A 48 3.03 2.91 19.22
C GLU A 48 4.15 2.45 20.15
N ASP A 49 3.90 2.34 21.45
CA ASP A 49 4.87 1.82 22.43
C ASP A 49 5.28 0.38 22.10
N ILE A 50 4.34 -0.45 21.67
CA ILE A 50 4.60 -1.83 21.25
C ILE A 50 5.39 -1.86 19.93
N ILE A 51 5.14 -0.94 19.00
CA ILE A 51 5.92 -0.84 17.76
C ILE A 51 7.36 -0.44 18.09
N ALA A 52 7.56 0.55 18.96
CA ALA A 52 8.87 1.06 19.34
C ALA A 52 9.76 -0.01 20.01
N GLU A 53 9.16 -0.99 20.68
CA GLU A 53 9.86 -2.16 21.24
C GLU A 53 10.43 -3.09 20.16
N HIS A 54 9.91 -3.07 18.94
CA HIS A 54 10.35 -3.91 17.82
C HIS A 54 11.08 -3.13 16.72
N VAL A 55 10.76 -1.85 16.56
CA VAL A 55 11.29 -0.98 15.51
C VAL A 55 11.71 0.35 16.11
N ASN A 56 12.99 0.66 16.02
CA ASN A 56 13.60 1.90 16.48
C ASN A 56 14.89 2.17 15.70
N ASN A 57 15.69 3.14 16.13
CA ASN A 57 16.92 3.53 15.42
C ASN A 57 18.01 2.43 15.45
N ASP A 58 17.97 1.53 16.43
CA ASP A 58 19.00 0.51 16.62
C ASP A 58 18.59 -0.84 16.01
N LYS A 59 17.29 -1.12 15.88
CA LYS A 59 16.79 -2.39 15.38
C LYS A 59 15.45 -2.29 14.64
N ASN A 60 15.20 -3.30 13.81
CA ASN A 60 13.90 -3.51 13.17
C ASN A 60 13.61 -5.02 13.10
N ASP A 61 12.98 -5.55 14.15
CA ASP A 61 12.65 -6.98 14.29
C ASP A 61 11.68 -7.44 13.19
N ILE A 62 10.83 -6.52 12.69
CA ILE A 62 9.89 -6.78 11.60
C ILE A 62 10.66 -7.03 10.30
N ALA A 63 11.61 -6.17 9.95
CA ALA A 63 12.44 -6.35 8.76
C ALA A 63 13.27 -7.65 8.83
N ASP A 64 13.80 -7.96 10.00
CA ASP A 64 14.51 -9.21 10.26
C ASP A 64 13.64 -10.45 10.05
N TRP A 65 12.37 -10.40 10.49
CA TRP A 65 11.41 -11.46 10.25
C TRP A 65 11.06 -11.58 8.76
N VAL A 66 10.82 -10.47 8.07
CA VAL A 66 10.55 -10.48 6.62
C VAL A 66 11.72 -11.08 5.84
N GLU A 67 12.96 -10.74 6.17
CA GLU A 67 14.12 -11.31 5.49
C GLU A 67 14.29 -12.80 5.79
N LYS A 68 14.23 -13.20 7.07
CA LYS A 68 14.63 -14.56 7.50
C LYS A 68 13.51 -15.59 7.39
N VAL A 69 12.25 -15.15 7.42
CA VAL A 69 11.07 -16.04 7.46
C VAL A 69 10.22 -15.94 6.21
N ILE A 70 9.96 -14.72 5.71
CA ILE A 70 9.21 -14.51 4.47
C ILE A 70 10.10 -14.67 3.23
N ASP A 71 11.42 -14.49 3.39
CA ASP A 71 12.42 -14.53 2.32
C ASP A 71 12.20 -13.43 1.27
N ASP A 72 11.83 -12.24 1.73
CA ASP A 72 11.67 -11.04 0.91
C ASP A 72 12.72 -9.98 1.26
N LYS A 73 13.92 -10.15 0.70
CA LYS A 73 15.10 -9.32 1.00
C LYS A 73 14.92 -7.86 0.58
N GLU A 74 14.22 -7.62 -0.52
CA GLU A 74 13.97 -6.26 -1.01
C GLU A 74 13.00 -5.52 -0.09
N LEU A 75 11.87 -6.16 0.29
CA LEU A 75 10.97 -5.56 1.28
C LEU A 75 11.67 -5.36 2.63
N ALA A 76 12.46 -6.32 3.10
CA ALA A 76 13.20 -6.17 4.35
C ALA A 76 14.17 -4.98 4.32
N LYS A 77 14.86 -4.77 3.20
CA LYS A 77 15.73 -3.61 2.99
C LYS A 77 14.96 -2.30 3.02
N GLU A 78 13.77 -2.24 2.42
CA GLU A 78 12.91 -1.05 2.49
C GLU A 78 12.36 -0.81 3.91
N LEU A 79 11.95 -1.86 4.62
CA LEU A 79 11.47 -1.76 6.00
C LEU A 79 12.55 -1.20 6.94
N ARG A 80 13.83 -1.58 6.76
CA ARG A 80 14.94 -1.05 7.57
C ARG A 80 15.17 0.45 7.45
N LYS A 81 14.71 1.08 6.38
CA LYS A 81 14.80 2.55 6.20
C LYS A 81 13.79 3.30 7.07
N ASN A 82 12.83 2.59 7.69
CA ASN A 82 11.70 3.17 8.38
C ASN A 82 11.72 2.78 9.86
N THR A 83 11.57 3.78 10.73
CA THR A 83 11.54 3.61 12.19
C THR A 83 10.17 3.95 12.80
N ASN A 84 9.20 4.36 11.98
CA ASN A 84 7.85 4.71 12.41
C ASN A 84 6.81 3.85 11.70
N ARG A 85 5.64 3.70 12.34
CA ARG A 85 4.51 2.92 11.84
C ARG A 85 4.16 3.21 10.38
N TRP A 86 4.05 4.49 10.04
CA TRP A 86 3.61 4.91 8.71
C TRP A 86 4.56 4.43 7.63
N GLY A 87 5.87 4.64 7.81
CA GLY A 87 6.88 4.19 6.87
C GLY A 87 6.88 2.66 6.67
N LEU A 88 6.59 1.89 7.73
CA LEU A 88 6.43 0.43 7.62
C LEU A 88 5.20 0.04 6.79
N ILE A 89 4.05 0.69 7.03
CA ILE A 89 2.81 0.44 6.28
C ILE A 89 3.01 0.76 4.80
N VAL A 90 3.60 1.93 4.49
CA VAL A 90 3.91 2.33 3.10
C VAL A 90 4.83 1.32 2.42
N ALA A 91 5.88 0.86 3.11
CA ALA A 91 6.78 -0.16 2.55
C ALA A 91 6.05 -1.48 2.25
N LEU A 92 5.14 -1.91 3.13
CA LEU A 92 4.32 -3.11 2.92
C LEU A 92 3.35 -2.93 1.76
N GLU A 93 2.66 -1.80 1.68
CA GLU A 93 1.72 -1.50 0.59
C GLU A 93 2.41 -1.47 -0.77
N ARG A 94 3.58 -0.82 -0.86
CA ARG A 94 4.42 -0.84 -2.06
C ARG A 94 4.76 -2.26 -2.50
N GLN A 95 5.14 -3.13 -1.57
CA GLN A 95 5.46 -4.50 -1.91
C GLN A 95 4.23 -5.31 -2.33
N MET A 96 3.09 -5.09 -1.67
CA MET A 96 1.83 -5.71 -2.04
C MET A 96 1.42 -5.31 -3.47
N MET A 97 1.50 -4.02 -3.80
CA MET A 97 1.27 -3.48 -5.14
C MET A 97 2.19 -4.14 -6.19
N ARG A 98 3.51 -4.12 -5.98
CA ARG A 98 4.51 -4.66 -6.93
C ARG A 98 4.37 -6.15 -7.21
N THR A 99 3.79 -6.91 -6.29
CA THR A 99 3.67 -8.37 -6.41
C THR A 99 2.29 -8.81 -6.91
N ILE A 100 1.42 -7.87 -7.25
CA ILE A 100 0.16 -8.17 -7.94
C ILE A 100 0.47 -8.42 -9.40
N ASN A 101 0.04 -9.57 -9.90
CA ASN A 101 0.06 -9.88 -11.32
C ASN A 101 -1.06 -9.07 -12.00
N LEU A 102 -0.84 -7.77 -12.16
CA LEU A 102 -1.78 -6.86 -12.81
C LEU A 102 -1.66 -7.06 -14.32
N PRO A 103 -2.73 -7.46 -15.03
CA PRO A 103 -2.65 -7.60 -16.47
C PRO A 103 -2.36 -6.24 -17.14
N HIS A 104 -1.45 -6.20 -18.11
CA HIS A 104 -1.04 -4.95 -18.77
C HIS A 104 -2.23 -4.11 -19.31
N TYR A 105 -3.30 -4.77 -19.77
CA TYR A 105 -4.49 -4.07 -20.26
C TYR A 105 -5.28 -3.34 -19.16
N VAL A 106 -5.26 -3.85 -17.92
CA VAL A 106 -5.86 -3.16 -16.77
C VAL A 106 -5.03 -1.94 -16.43
N ALA A 107 -3.70 -2.07 -16.41
CA ALA A 107 -2.79 -0.96 -16.17
C ALA A 107 -2.96 0.15 -17.23
N ASN A 108 -3.06 -0.21 -18.51
CA ASN A 108 -3.36 0.74 -19.59
C ASN A 108 -4.67 1.49 -19.32
N ARG A 109 -5.76 0.77 -19.02
CA ARG A 109 -7.07 1.37 -18.75
C ARG A 109 -7.01 2.34 -17.57
N TRP A 110 -6.35 1.99 -16.47
CA TRP A 110 -6.31 2.85 -15.27
C TRP A 110 -5.43 4.10 -15.43
N LEU A 111 -4.46 4.07 -16.36
CA LEU A 111 -3.63 5.24 -16.69
C LEU A 111 -4.26 6.15 -17.77
N GLU A 112 -5.32 5.71 -18.44
CA GLU A 112 -6.00 6.50 -19.45
C GLU A 112 -6.80 7.67 -18.85
N LYS A 113 -7.10 8.65 -19.70
CA LYS A 113 -8.01 9.73 -19.34
C LYS A 113 -9.44 9.24 -19.21
N VAL A 114 -10.18 9.76 -18.24
CA VAL A 114 -11.61 9.52 -18.05
C VAL A 114 -12.46 10.70 -18.53
N GLU A 115 -13.70 10.41 -18.91
CA GLU A 115 -14.66 11.42 -19.37
C GLU A 115 -15.22 12.28 -18.23
N LEU A 116 -15.27 11.73 -17.00
CA LEU A 116 -15.81 12.39 -15.82
C LEU A 116 -14.66 12.86 -14.91
N PRO A 117 -14.18 14.11 -15.06
CA PRO A 117 -13.06 14.60 -14.25
C PRO A 117 -13.41 14.75 -12.78
N PHE A 118 -12.40 14.62 -11.94
CA PHE A 118 -12.47 15.09 -10.55
C PHE A 118 -12.27 16.60 -10.51
N TYR A 119 -13.04 17.30 -9.68
CA TYR A 119 -12.90 18.74 -9.46
C TYR A 119 -12.47 19.03 -8.03
N PHE A 120 -11.37 19.76 -7.90
CA PHE A 120 -10.93 20.31 -6.63
C PHE A 120 -11.76 21.53 -6.23
N GLN A 121 -11.84 21.81 -4.93
CA GLN A 121 -12.53 23.00 -4.41
C GLN A 121 -12.02 24.32 -5.01
N ASP A 122 -10.74 24.37 -5.40
CA ASP A 122 -10.09 25.54 -6.01
C ASP A 122 -10.31 25.67 -7.52
N GLY A 123 -11.13 24.79 -8.11
CA GLY A 123 -11.50 24.80 -9.53
C GLY A 123 -10.52 24.06 -10.44
N LYS A 124 -9.39 23.54 -9.92
CA LYS A 124 -8.55 22.60 -10.68
C LYS A 124 -9.32 21.32 -10.96
N LYS A 125 -8.91 20.58 -12.00
CA LYS A 125 -9.50 19.29 -12.34
C LYS A 125 -8.44 18.25 -12.71
N ALA A 126 -8.80 16.99 -12.52
CA ALA A 126 -8.00 15.84 -12.94
C ALA A 126 -8.83 14.87 -13.78
N GLU A 127 -8.33 14.52 -14.97
CA GLU A 127 -8.91 13.53 -15.88
C GLU A 127 -8.13 12.21 -15.87
N SER A 128 -7.03 12.11 -15.14
CA SER A 128 -6.22 10.88 -15.03
C SER A 128 -5.46 10.83 -13.71
N LEU A 129 -4.81 9.70 -13.42
CA LEU A 129 -3.92 9.58 -12.26
C LEU A 129 -2.70 10.52 -12.36
N GLU A 130 -2.14 10.72 -13.56
CA GLU A 130 -1.11 11.75 -13.82
C GLU A 130 -1.58 13.16 -13.44
N GLU A 131 -2.79 13.54 -13.84
CA GLU A 131 -3.34 14.87 -13.53
C GLU A 131 -3.73 14.99 -12.05
N LEU A 132 -4.22 13.91 -11.43
CA LEU A 132 -4.47 13.86 -9.99
C LEU A 132 -3.17 14.10 -9.21
N LYS A 133 -2.08 13.40 -9.57
CA LYS A 133 -0.74 13.62 -9.02
C LYS A 133 -0.32 15.08 -9.15
N SER A 134 -0.45 15.64 -10.36
CA SER A 134 -0.08 17.04 -10.62
C SER A 134 -0.89 18.02 -9.77
N CYS A 135 -2.19 17.78 -9.61
CA CYS A 135 -3.03 18.60 -8.73
C CYS A 135 -2.60 18.48 -7.26
N LEU A 136 -2.36 17.27 -6.75
CA LEU A 136 -1.89 17.06 -5.38
C LEU A 136 -0.55 17.76 -5.08
N GLN A 137 0.34 17.88 -6.07
CA GLN A 137 1.60 18.62 -5.91
C GLN A 137 1.39 20.14 -5.78
N ASN A 138 0.34 20.69 -6.40
CA ASN A 138 0.15 22.14 -6.59
C ASN A 138 -1.06 22.72 -5.84
N THR A 139 -1.78 21.91 -5.07
CA THR A 139 -2.95 22.29 -4.29
C THR A 139 -2.58 22.44 -2.81
N SER A 140 -3.24 23.36 -2.12
CA SER A 140 -2.95 23.62 -0.70
C SER A 140 -3.50 22.52 0.21
N ASP A 141 -2.96 22.43 1.43
CA ASP A 141 -3.42 21.44 2.41
C ASP A 141 -4.88 21.69 2.83
N GLU A 142 -5.35 22.94 2.83
CA GLU A 142 -6.75 23.30 3.15
C GLU A 142 -7.73 22.74 2.13
N VAL A 143 -7.39 22.83 0.83
CA VAL A 143 -8.22 22.25 -0.23
C VAL A 143 -8.27 20.73 -0.10
N ILE A 144 -7.15 20.08 0.24
CA ILE A 144 -7.13 18.63 0.45
C ILE A 144 -7.90 18.22 1.71
N ALA A 145 -7.83 18.99 2.79
CA ALA A 145 -8.61 18.75 3.99
C ALA A 145 -10.12 18.70 3.68
N PHE A 146 -10.62 19.63 2.86
CA PHE A 146 -12.01 19.64 2.41
C PHE A 146 -12.44 18.33 1.70
N HIS A 147 -11.55 17.74 0.92
CA HIS A 147 -11.80 16.47 0.23
C HIS A 147 -11.70 15.26 1.17
N LEU A 148 -10.77 15.30 2.11
CA LEU A 148 -10.54 14.27 3.14
C LEU A 148 -11.66 14.16 4.17
N GLU A 149 -12.38 15.25 4.47
CA GLU A 149 -13.47 15.25 5.45
C GLU A 149 -14.71 14.42 5.03
N ARG A 150 -14.76 13.95 3.78
CA ARG A 150 -15.84 13.09 3.27
C ARG A 150 -15.54 11.62 3.59
N GLU A 151 -16.57 10.80 3.82
CA GLU A 151 -16.41 9.37 4.14
C GLU A 151 -17.15 8.48 3.10
N PRO A 152 -16.44 7.65 2.31
CA PRO A 152 -14.99 7.73 2.06
C PRO A 152 -14.64 9.07 1.41
N ASN A 153 -13.36 9.48 1.46
CA ASN A 153 -12.97 10.73 0.82
C ASN A 153 -13.29 10.68 -0.68
N ASP A 154 -13.67 11.84 -1.23
CA ASP A 154 -14.23 11.91 -2.57
C ASP A 154 -13.19 11.67 -3.67
N ILE A 155 -11.91 11.89 -3.39
CA ILE A 155 -10.79 11.50 -4.26
C ILE A 155 -10.76 9.98 -4.38
N ALA A 156 -10.74 9.25 -3.25
CA ALA A 156 -10.77 7.79 -3.23
C ALA A 156 -12.01 7.25 -3.93
N LYS A 157 -13.18 7.86 -3.69
CA LYS A 157 -14.42 7.51 -4.37
C LYS A 157 -14.33 7.71 -5.88
N TRP A 158 -13.77 8.82 -6.36
CA TRP A 158 -13.58 9.05 -7.79
C TRP A 158 -12.63 8.03 -8.43
N VAL A 159 -11.52 7.70 -7.76
CA VAL A 159 -10.60 6.66 -8.21
C VAL A 159 -11.32 5.30 -8.29
N ASN A 160 -12.18 4.97 -7.33
CA ASN A 160 -12.96 3.73 -7.38
C ASN A 160 -14.02 3.73 -8.48
N ASP A 161 -14.87 4.75 -8.51
CA ASP A 161 -16.11 4.74 -9.30
C ASP A 161 -15.86 5.10 -10.77
N ILE A 162 -14.87 5.96 -11.05
CA ILE A 162 -14.61 6.50 -12.40
C ILE A 162 -13.39 5.86 -13.06
N ILE A 163 -12.24 5.83 -12.38
CA ILE A 163 -11.04 5.15 -12.91
C ILE A 163 -11.26 3.63 -12.90
N GLY A 164 -11.92 3.13 -11.85
CA GLY A 164 -12.10 1.69 -11.61
C GLY A 164 -10.91 1.06 -10.92
N ASP A 165 -10.02 1.86 -10.33
CA ASP A 165 -8.83 1.43 -9.61
C ASP A 165 -9.16 1.27 -8.13
N TYR A 166 -9.82 0.16 -7.82
CA TYR A 166 -10.27 -0.16 -6.46
C TYR A 166 -9.10 -0.32 -5.47
N GLN A 167 -7.89 -0.64 -5.96
CA GLN A 167 -6.73 -0.86 -5.10
C GLN A 167 -6.16 0.46 -4.60
N LEU A 168 -5.92 1.39 -5.53
CA LEU A 168 -5.49 2.73 -5.15
C LEU A 168 -6.58 3.42 -4.33
N ALA A 169 -7.85 3.25 -4.71
CA ALA A 169 -8.96 3.82 -3.96
C ALA A 169 -8.98 3.36 -2.49
N GLU A 170 -8.85 2.06 -2.22
CA GLU A 170 -8.81 1.52 -0.86
C GLU A 170 -7.72 2.21 -0.04
N ILE A 171 -6.52 2.38 -0.60
CA ILE A 171 -5.39 2.98 0.10
C ILE A 171 -5.57 4.51 0.27
N LEU A 172 -6.18 5.17 -0.72
CA LEU A 172 -6.53 6.58 -0.61
C LEU A 172 -7.56 6.85 0.48
N THR A 173 -8.47 5.92 0.80
CA THR A 173 -9.38 6.07 1.94
C THR A 173 -8.64 6.22 3.28
N GLU A 174 -7.44 5.65 3.38
CA GLU A 174 -6.62 5.70 4.60
C GLU A 174 -5.74 6.95 4.70
N SER A 175 -5.70 7.77 3.65
CA SER A 175 -4.90 8.99 3.65
C SER A 175 -5.47 10.03 4.60
N THR A 176 -4.61 10.64 5.39
CA THR A 176 -4.98 11.69 6.37
C THR A 176 -4.46 13.06 6.00
N ASN A 177 -3.65 13.16 4.95
CA ASN A 177 -3.08 14.41 4.46
C ASN A 177 -2.64 14.29 3.00
N ARG A 178 -2.35 15.44 2.39
CA ARG A 178 -1.92 15.56 0.98
C ARG A 178 -0.65 14.79 0.66
N GLN A 179 0.33 14.80 1.56
CA GLN A 179 1.60 14.10 1.32
C GLN A 179 1.41 12.59 1.24
N GLN A 180 0.53 12.02 2.08
CA GLN A 180 0.19 10.60 2.01
C GLN A 180 -0.50 10.25 0.70
N MET A 181 -1.51 11.03 0.29
CA MET A 181 -2.18 10.83 -1.00
C MET A 181 -1.19 10.88 -2.17
N LEU A 182 -0.29 11.87 -2.17
CA LEU A 182 0.70 12.03 -3.22
C LEU A 182 1.61 10.80 -3.30
N ILE A 183 2.15 10.32 -2.16
CA ILE A 183 3.00 9.12 -2.12
C ILE A 183 2.27 7.91 -2.71
N PHE A 184 1.02 7.68 -2.29
CA PHE A 184 0.24 6.55 -2.78
C PHE A 184 -0.06 6.61 -4.27
N VAL A 185 -0.44 7.78 -4.78
CA VAL A 185 -0.64 7.97 -6.23
C VAL A 185 0.67 7.76 -6.98
N GLU A 186 1.79 8.33 -6.52
CA GLU A 186 3.09 8.17 -7.18
C GLU A 186 3.57 6.73 -7.25
N ASP A 187 3.50 6.01 -6.12
CA ASP A 187 3.93 4.62 -6.03
C ASP A 187 3.04 3.70 -6.88
N HIS A 188 1.73 3.93 -6.85
CA HIS A 188 0.80 3.14 -7.64
C HIS A 188 1.03 3.36 -9.14
N MET A 189 1.28 4.59 -9.56
CA MET A 189 1.61 4.89 -10.96
C MET A 189 2.92 4.24 -11.42
N GLU A 190 3.95 4.15 -10.55
CA GLU A 190 5.17 3.40 -10.86
C GLU A 190 4.84 1.92 -11.13
N MET A 191 4.06 1.30 -10.24
CA MET A 191 3.58 -0.08 -10.40
C MET A 191 2.78 -0.27 -11.70
N LEU A 192 1.86 0.64 -12.03
CA LEU A 192 1.08 0.56 -13.27
C LEU A 192 1.99 0.64 -14.50
N LYS A 193 2.98 1.53 -14.50
CA LYS A 193 3.96 1.66 -15.60
C LYS A 193 4.82 0.40 -15.76
N ASP A 194 5.23 -0.21 -14.66
CA ASP A 194 5.94 -1.49 -14.71
C ASP A 194 5.05 -2.58 -15.31
N ALA A 195 3.79 -2.66 -14.89
CA ALA A 195 2.82 -3.63 -15.41
C ALA A 195 2.49 -3.42 -16.91
N GLN A 196 2.48 -2.18 -17.41
CA GLN A 196 2.34 -1.89 -18.85
C GLN A 196 3.51 -2.47 -19.68
N ASN A 197 4.70 -2.53 -19.10
CA ASN A 197 5.92 -2.97 -19.78
C ASN A 197 6.12 -4.49 -19.75
N CYS A 198 5.42 -5.22 -18.87
CA CYS A 198 5.39 -6.68 -18.83
C CYS A 198 4.45 -7.24 -19.93
N LYS A 199 4.98 -7.39 -21.16
CA LYS A 199 4.31 -8.07 -22.29
C LYS A 199 4.65 -9.55 -22.35
#